data_AF-A0AAV0DS19-F1
#
_entry.id   AF-A0AAV0DS19-F1
#
_cell.length_a   1.000
_cell.length_b   1.000
_cell.length_c   1.000
_cell.angle_alpha   90.00
_cell.angle_beta   90.00
_cell.angle_gamma   90.00
#
_symmetry.space_group_name_H-M   'P 1'
#
loop_
_entity.id
_entity.type
_entity.pdbx_description
1 polymer ?
#
loop_
_entity_poly.entity_id
_entity_poly.type
_entity_poly.pdbx_seq_one_letter_code
_entity_poly.pdbx_strand_id
1 'polypeptide(L)'
;MISEYNCSDNPWLKKLYEMKEKWCRAFSKEFFSAGTLSSQRSESTNHSLSRKMNANSSLCDFYHFFSEAVSEWRSNERKDHQRCWDGYPEIAIPYVGLLHKASKVYTIDAYKLFEKEFMRGGLVQQSVT
;
A
#
# COMPACT_ATOMS: atom_id res chain seq x y z
N MET A 1 -8.77 19.29 -27.90
CA MET A 1 -8.14 19.68 -26.61
C MET A 1 -6.69 20.18 -26.75
N ILE A 2 -5.64 19.36 -26.92
CA ILE A 2 -4.25 19.91 -26.97
C ILE A 2 -4.02 20.79 -28.21
N SER A 3 -4.46 20.34 -29.39
CA SER A 3 -4.41 21.11 -30.64
C SER A 3 -5.37 22.31 -30.62
N GLU A 4 -6.58 22.07 -30.10
CA GLU A 4 -7.67 23.06 -30.01
C GLU A 4 -7.32 24.26 -29.12
N TYR A 5 -6.58 24.05 -28.03
CA TYR A 5 -6.10 25.12 -27.15
C TYR A 5 -4.62 25.47 -27.37
N ASN A 6 -4.00 24.96 -28.45
CA ASN A 6 -2.60 25.20 -28.80
C ASN A 6 -1.60 24.96 -27.64
N CYS A 7 -1.86 23.94 -26.83
CA CYS A 7 -1.12 23.64 -25.60
C CYS A 7 0.02 22.62 -25.80
N SER A 8 0.37 22.30 -27.04
CA SER A 8 1.38 21.28 -27.40
C SER A 8 2.76 21.56 -26.81
N ASP A 9 3.13 22.83 -26.65
CA ASP A 9 4.44 23.24 -26.13
C ASP A 9 4.45 23.65 -24.65
N ASN A 10 3.34 23.44 -23.94
CA ASN A 10 3.30 23.74 -22.52
C ASN A 10 4.24 22.78 -21.73
N PRO A 11 5.27 23.30 -21.03
CA PRO A 11 6.24 22.45 -20.33
C PRO A 11 5.63 21.62 -19.21
N TRP A 12 4.60 22.15 -18.54
CA TRP A 12 3.91 21.45 -17.46
C TRP A 12 3.11 20.26 -18.00
N LEU A 13 2.41 20.40 -19.13
CA LEU A 13 1.70 19.29 -19.77
C LEU A 13 2.64 18.20 -20.27
N LYS A 14 3.78 18.58 -20.86
CA LYS A 14 4.81 17.63 -21.27
C LYS A 14 5.31 16.81 -20.07
N LYS A 15 5.68 17.48 -18.97
CA LYS A 15 6.13 16.82 -17.74
C LYS A 15 5.04 15.94 -17.10
N LEU A 16 3.79 16.38 -17.13
CA LEU A 16 2.66 15.59 -16.65
C LEU A 16 2.49 14.29 -17.45
N TYR A 17 2.62 14.38 -18.78
CA TYR A 17 2.54 13.24 -19.69
C TYR A 17 3.73 12.28 -19.53
N GLU A 18 4.94 12.78 -19.30
CA GLU A 18 6.11 11.95 -18.95
C GLU A 18 5.84 11.10 -17.71
N MET A 19 5.10 11.62 -16.73
CA MET A 19 4.75 10.91 -15.50
C MET A 19 3.49 10.02 -15.60
N LYS A 20 2.94 9.80 -16.81
CA LYS A 20 1.67 9.07 -17.03
C LYS A 20 1.59 7.70 -16.36
N GLU A 21 2.70 6.97 -16.25
CA GLU A 21 2.76 5.66 -15.59
C GLU A 21 2.41 5.72 -14.10
N LYS A 22 2.62 6.86 -13.44
CA LYS A 22 2.37 7.04 -12.00
C LYS A 22 0.90 7.31 -11.67
N TRP A 23 0.11 7.82 -12.60
CA TRP A 23 -1.24 8.31 -12.34
C TRP A 23 -2.30 7.77 -13.30
N CYS A 24 -1.92 7.35 -14.51
CA CYS A 24 -2.87 6.87 -15.50
C CYS A 24 -3.10 5.36 -15.34
N ARG A 25 -4.36 4.99 -15.06
CA ARG A 25 -4.78 3.60 -14.87
C ARG A 25 -4.49 2.69 -16.07
N ALA A 26 -4.49 3.24 -17.29
CA ALA A 26 -4.18 2.46 -18.49
C ALA A 26 -2.75 1.87 -18.46
N PHE A 27 -1.82 2.58 -17.83
CA PHE A 27 -0.42 2.20 -17.68
C PHE A 27 -0.13 1.49 -16.35
N SER A 28 -1.10 1.42 -15.42
CA SER A 28 -0.88 0.83 -14.09
C SER A 28 -1.10 -0.69 -14.04
N LYS A 29 -1.34 -1.35 -15.18
CA LYS A 29 -1.68 -2.79 -15.24
C LYS A 29 -0.54 -3.72 -14.81
N GLU A 30 0.70 -3.24 -14.90
CA GLU A 30 1.88 -4.02 -14.52
C GLU A 30 2.18 -3.96 -13.01
N PHE A 31 1.48 -3.11 -12.27
CA PHE A 31 1.67 -2.99 -10.82
C PHE A 31 0.66 -3.86 -10.07
N PHE A 32 1.18 -4.79 -9.27
CA PHE A 32 0.36 -5.54 -8.33
C PHE A 32 -0.14 -4.61 -7.22
N SER A 33 -1.44 -4.28 -7.23
CA SER A 33 -2.05 -3.42 -6.22
C SER A 33 -2.56 -4.19 -4.99
N ALA A 34 -2.35 -5.51 -4.92
CA ALA A 34 -2.89 -6.37 -3.86
C ALA A 34 -4.41 -6.21 -3.63
N GLY A 35 -5.15 -5.82 -4.68
CA GLY A 35 -6.60 -5.56 -4.58
C GLY A 35 -6.98 -4.19 -4.00
N THR A 36 -6.01 -3.30 -3.71
CA THR A 36 -6.34 -1.93 -3.32
C THR A 36 -6.95 -1.16 -4.48
N LEU A 37 -8.15 -0.62 -4.24
CA LEU A 37 -8.86 0.22 -5.18
C LEU A 37 -8.33 1.65 -5.12
N SER A 38 -8.42 2.39 -6.23
CA SER A 38 -8.02 3.80 -6.28
C SER A 38 -8.80 4.66 -5.28
N SER A 39 -10.09 4.34 -5.05
CA SER A 39 -10.94 5.02 -4.07
C SER A 39 -10.47 4.80 -2.63
N GLN A 40 -10.08 3.58 -2.27
CA GLN A 40 -9.55 3.26 -0.93
C GLN A 40 -8.28 4.06 -0.62
N ARG A 41 -7.41 4.28 -1.61
CA ARG A 41 -6.20 5.10 -1.45
C ARG A 41 -6.54 6.56 -1.15
N SER A 42 -7.50 7.14 -1.86
CA SER A 42 -7.97 8.50 -1.57
C SER A 42 -8.70 8.58 -0.23
N GLU A 43 -9.50 7.59 0.14
CA GLU A 43 -10.22 7.55 1.43
C GLU A 43 -9.25 7.49 2.61
N SER A 44 -8.23 6.62 2.56
CA SER A 44 -7.21 6.54 3.60
C SER A 44 -6.43 7.85 3.73
N THR A 45 -6.06 8.46 2.59
CA THR A 45 -5.33 9.73 2.60
C THR A 45 -6.20 10.85 3.17
N ASN A 46 -7.44 10.95 2.72
CA ASN A 46 -8.40 11.92 3.22
C ASN A 46 -8.65 11.74 4.72
N HIS A 47 -8.79 10.50 5.20
CA HIS A 47 -9.00 10.21 6.61
C HIS A 47 -7.79 10.57 7.50
N SER A 48 -6.56 10.41 6.98
CA SER A 48 -5.35 10.87 7.67
C SER A 48 -5.27 12.39 7.74
N LEU A 49 -5.65 13.09 6.67
CA LEU A 49 -5.59 14.54 6.59
C LEU A 49 -6.73 15.25 7.32
N SER A 50 -7.95 14.70 7.26
CA SER A 50 -9.14 15.28 7.88
C SER A 50 -9.04 15.38 9.39
N ARG A 51 -8.13 14.63 10.02
CA ARG A 51 -7.83 14.73 11.46
C ARG A 51 -6.96 15.93 11.81
N LYS A 52 -6.20 16.46 10.85
CA LYS A 52 -5.29 17.60 11.05
C LYS A 52 -5.79 18.89 10.38
N MET A 53 -6.74 18.78 9.46
CA MET A 53 -7.27 19.90 8.68
C MET A 53 -8.69 20.28 9.07
N ASN A 54 -9.04 21.55 8.86
CA ASN A 54 -10.40 22.06 9.00
C ASN A 54 -10.80 22.86 7.74
N ALA A 55 -12.06 23.34 7.69
CA ALA A 55 -12.60 24.05 6.54
C ALA A 55 -11.87 25.38 6.22
N ASN A 56 -11.12 25.94 7.18
CA ASN A 56 -10.38 27.19 7.04
C ASN A 56 -8.89 26.96 6.75
N SER A 57 -8.44 25.70 6.62
CA SER A 57 -7.04 25.39 6.31
C SER A 57 -6.67 25.87 4.92
N SER A 58 -5.53 26.55 4.80
CA SER A 58 -5.00 27.00 3.52
C SER A 58 -4.41 25.83 2.71
N LEU A 59 -4.15 26.06 1.42
CA LEU A 59 -3.41 25.10 0.59
C LEU A 59 -1.97 24.87 1.10
N CYS A 60 -1.36 25.87 1.72
CA CYS A 60 -0.05 25.72 2.35
C CYS A 60 -0.12 24.77 3.55
N ASP A 61 -1.16 24.90 4.38
CA ASP A 61 -1.40 24.00 5.52
C ASP A 61 -1.66 22.57 5.03
N PHE A 62 -2.46 22.41 3.97
CA PHE A 62 -2.68 21.12 3.32
C PHE A 62 -1.34 20.47 2.93
N TYR A 63 -0.49 21.20 2.21
CA TYR A 63 0.78 20.67 1.73
C TYR A 63 1.69 20.28 2.89
N HIS A 64 1.73 21.09 3.94
CA HIS A 64 2.51 20.80 5.13
C HIS A 64 2.07 19.49 5.80
N PHE A 65 0.78 19.36 6.14
CA PHE A 65 0.25 18.15 6.77
C PHE A 65 0.33 16.93 5.87
N PHE A 66 0.15 17.10 4.56
CA PHE A 66 0.34 16.04 3.58
C PHE A 66 1.79 15.55 3.57
N SER A 67 2.76 16.46 3.55
CA SER A 67 4.17 16.10 3.60
C SER A 67 4.53 15.37 4.90
N GLU A 68 4.00 15.82 6.04
CA GLU A 68 4.17 15.13 7.31
C GLU A 68 3.60 13.69 7.28
N ALA A 69 2.35 13.53 6.83
CA ALA A 69 1.69 12.22 6.76
C ALA A 69 2.47 11.25 5.86
N VAL A 70 2.94 11.73 4.71
CA VAL A 70 3.77 10.93 3.79
C VAL A 70 5.11 10.55 4.44
N SER A 71 5.74 11.47 5.18
CA SER A 71 6.98 11.20 5.91
C SER A 71 6.78 10.12 6.99
N GLU A 72 5.68 10.22 7.74
CA GLU A 72 5.31 9.22 8.75
C GLU A 72 5.09 7.84 8.12
N TRP A 73 4.30 7.76 7.04
CA TRP A 73 4.07 6.50 6.33
C TRP A 73 5.36 5.85 5.83
N ARG A 74 6.26 6.64 5.21
CA ARG A 74 7.56 6.14 4.75
C ARG A 74 8.45 5.67 5.90
N SER A 75 8.39 6.37 7.04
CA SER A 75 9.13 5.99 8.24
C SER A 75 8.63 4.65 8.80
N ASN A 76 7.31 4.46 8.85
CA ASN A 76 6.69 3.21 9.30
C ASN A 76 6.98 2.06 8.31
N GLU A 77 6.82 2.28 7.00
CA GLU A 77 7.18 1.31 5.97
C GLU A 77 8.63 0.86 6.10
N ARG A 78 9.57 1.79 6.33
CA ARG A 78 10.98 1.47 6.53
C ARG A 78 11.20 0.61 7.79
N LYS A 79 10.53 0.92 8.90
CA LYS A 79 10.61 0.12 10.13
C LYS A 79 10.07 -1.30 9.89
N ASP A 80 8.95 -1.42 9.19
CA ASP A 80 8.34 -2.71 8.87
C ASP A 80 9.20 -3.53 7.91
N HIS A 81 9.80 -2.87 6.91
CA HIS A 81 10.75 -3.50 6.00
C HIS A 81 11.98 -4.01 6.75
N GLN A 82 12.57 -3.18 7.62
CA GLN A 82 13.68 -3.59 8.45
C GLN A 82 13.30 -4.77 9.36
N ARG A 83 12.12 -4.73 9.98
CA ARG A 83 11.61 -5.84 10.81
C ARG A 83 11.52 -7.15 10.02
N CYS A 84 11.10 -7.10 8.76
CA CYS A 84 11.01 -8.28 7.89
C CYS A 84 12.38 -8.72 7.35
N TRP A 85 13.34 -7.80 7.25
CA TRP A 85 14.70 -8.11 6.81
C TRP A 85 15.54 -8.77 7.92
N ASP A 86 15.48 -8.19 9.12
CA ASP A 86 16.26 -8.62 10.29
C ASP A 86 15.59 -9.79 11.05
N GLY A 87 14.28 -9.95 10.88
CA GLY A 87 13.47 -10.89 11.67
C GLY A 87 12.87 -12.02 10.84
N TYR A 88 12.55 -13.12 11.53
CA TYR A 88 11.72 -14.21 11.02
C TYR A 88 10.49 -14.36 11.90
N PRO A 89 9.30 -14.65 11.33
CA PRO A 89 8.15 -14.95 12.15
C PRO A 89 8.36 -16.30 12.86
N GLU A 90 7.89 -16.39 14.10
CA GLU A 90 7.80 -17.66 14.81
C GLU A 90 6.80 -18.58 14.09
N ILE A 91 7.20 -19.82 13.82
CA ILE A 91 6.40 -20.79 13.09
C ILE A 91 5.72 -21.69 14.12
N ALA A 92 4.39 -21.64 14.21
CA ALA A 92 3.61 -22.41 15.17
C ALA A 92 3.82 -23.93 15.02
N ILE A 93 3.97 -24.41 13.78
CA ILE A 93 4.17 -25.83 13.46
C ILE A 93 5.37 -26.01 12.52
N PRO A 94 6.60 -26.13 13.05
CA PRO A 94 7.84 -26.11 12.25
C PRO A 94 7.96 -27.26 11.24
N TYR A 95 7.27 -28.37 11.47
CA TYR A 95 7.31 -29.57 10.61
C TYR A 95 6.36 -29.48 9.41
N VAL A 96 5.48 -28.48 9.33
CA VAL A 96 4.64 -28.27 8.15
C VAL A 96 5.44 -27.50 7.09
N GLY A 97 5.87 -28.22 6.04
CA GLY A 97 6.70 -27.63 4.97
C GLY A 97 6.07 -26.41 4.29
N LEU A 98 4.74 -26.33 4.22
CA LEU A 98 4.04 -25.18 3.66
C LEU A 98 4.21 -23.91 4.51
N LEU A 99 4.06 -23.99 5.83
CA LEU A 99 4.26 -22.86 6.75
C LEU A 99 5.71 -22.37 6.68
N HIS A 100 6.67 -23.30 6.69
CA HIS A 100 8.08 -22.96 6.56
C HIS A 100 8.45 -22.29 5.22
N LYS A 101 7.78 -22.67 4.12
CA LYS A 101 7.98 -21.98 2.84
C LYS A 101 7.33 -20.60 2.82
N ALA A 102 6.13 -20.47 3.38
CA ALA A 102 5.41 -19.21 3.46
C ALA A 102 6.16 -18.17 4.31
N SER A 103 6.78 -18.59 5.44
CA SER A 103 7.55 -17.69 6.32
C SER A 103 8.77 -17.07 5.65
N LYS A 104 9.29 -17.67 4.58
CA LYS A 104 10.44 -17.16 3.80
C LYS A 104 10.04 -16.23 2.65
N VAL A 105 8.78 -16.29 2.22
CA VAL A 105 8.28 -15.55 1.05
C VAL A 105 7.46 -14.34 1.47
N TYR A 106 6.70 -14.45 2.55
CA TYR A 106 5.80 -13.39 3.03
C TYR A 106 6.49 -12.43 3.98
N THR A 107 5.97 -11.20 4.04
CA THR A 107 6.24 -10.29 5.15
C THR A 107 5.74 -10.93 6.45
N ILE A 108 6.30 -10.51 7.59
CA ILE A 108 5.93 -11.08 8.90
C ILE A 108 4.42 -11.00 9.14
N ASP A 109 3.77 -9.89 8.78
CA ASP A 109 2.32 -9.72 9.00
C ASP A 109 1.49 -10.56 8.04
N ALA A 110 1.89 -10.66 6.78
CA ALA A 110 1.24 -11.53 5.82
C ALA A 110 1.39 -13.02 6.21
N TYR A 111 2.55 -13.42 6.73
CA TYR A 111 2.74 -14.76 7.28
C TYR A 111 1.82 -15.03 8.47
N LYS A 112 1.74 -14.12 9.45
CA LYS A 112 0.86 -14.28 10.62
C LYS A 112 -0.61 -14.43 10.22
N LEU A 113 -1.05 -13.66 9.23
CA LEU A 113 -2.40 -13.78 8.68
C LEU A 113 -2.60 -15.16 8.00
N PHE A 114 -1.63 -15.58 7.18
CA PHE A 114 -1.67 -16.88 6.52
C PHE A 114 -1.70 -18.03 7.53
N GLU A 115 -0.82 -18.02 8.54
CA GLU A 115 -0.76 -19.04 9.59
C GLU A 115 -2.09 -19.10 10.36
N LYS A 116 -2.66 -17.95 10.74
CA LYS A 116 -3.98 -17.89 11.39
C LYS A 116 -5.07 -18.56 10.55
N GLU A 117 -5.15 -18.25 9.26
CA GLU A 117 -6.16 -18.83 8.37
C GLU A 117 -5.90 -20.32 8.09
N PHE A 118 -4.64 -20.72 7.96
CA PHE A 118 -4.23 -22.11 7.81
C PHE A 118 -4.67 -22.96 9.02
N MET A 119 -4.42 -22.47 10.23
CA MET A 119 -4.84 -23.13 11.47
C MET A 119 -6.36 -23.20 11.59
N ARG A 120 -7.08 -22.13 11.21
CA ARG A 120 -8.54 -22.13 11.18
C ARG A 120 -9.09 -23.18 10.21
N GLY A 121 -8.49 -23.34 9.03
CA GLY A 121 -8.88 -24.36 8.05
C GLY A 121 -8.65 -25.79 8.54
N GLY A 122 -7.55 -26.06 9.23
CA GLY A 122 -7.24 -27.38 9.80
C GLY A 122 -8.22 -27.82 10.90
N LEU A 123 -8.69 -26.90 11.74
CA LEU A 123 -9.66 -27.17 12.81
C LEU A 123 -11.06 -27.51 12.27
N VAL A 124 -11.44 -26.94 11.13
CA VAL A 124 -12.74 -27.22 10.47
C VAL A 124 -12.76 -28.64 9.88
N GLN A 125 -11.61 -29.21 9.50
CA GLN A 125 -11.56 -30.59 9.00
C GLN A 125 -11.67 -31.66 10.10
N GLN A 126 -11.28 -31.35 11.34
CA GLN A 126 -11.36 -32.29 12.47
C GLN A 126 -12.74 -32.33 13.14
N SER A 127 -13.63 -31.37 12.87
CA SER A 127 -14.97 -31.28 13.47
C SER A 127 -16.08 -31.88 12.58
N VAL A 128 -15.72 -32.41 11.42
CA VAL A 128 -16.63 -33.06 10.45
C VAL A 128 -16.35 -34.58 10.34
N THR A 129 -15.51 -35.13 11.22
CA THR A 129 -15.30 -36.58 11.37
C THR A 129 -15.77 -37.02 12.75
#